data_AF-A0A3D0UTJ1-F1
#
_entry.id   AF-A0A3D0UTJ1-F1
#
_cell.length_a   1.000
_cell.length_b   1.000
_cell.length_c   1.000
_cell.angle_alpha   90.00
_cell.angle_beta   90.00
_cell.angle_gamma   90.00
#
_symmetry.space_group_name_H-M   'P 1'
#
loop_
_entity.id
_entity.type
_entity.pdbx_description
1 polymer ?
#
loop_
_entity_poly.entity_id
_entity_poly.type
_entity_poly.pdbx_seq_one_letter_code
_entity_poly.pdbx_strand_id
1 'polypeptide(L)' 'MDKLLEAILQTKVETRMRPGYFPFVEPGFEIDVRYEILDKATGEKHLSKWMEILGAGMIHPRVLELAGIDPKEYSGFAF' A
#
# COMPACT_ATOMS: atom_id res chain seq x y z
N MET A 1 5.67 -2.26 -3.58
CA MET A 1 4.37 -1.57 -3.68
C MET A 1 4.35 -0.61 -4.85
N ASP A 2 5.25 0.38 -4.92
CA ASP A 2 5.29 1.38 -6.00
C ASP A 2 5.23 0.77 -7.40
N LYS A 3 6.07 -0.23 -7.69
CA LYS A 3 6.07 -0.91 -9.00
C LYS A 3 4.74 -1.56 -9.37
N LEU A 4 4.03 -2.12 -8.40
CA LEU A 4 2.72 -2.72 -8.61
C LEU A 4 1.70 -1.63 -8.94
N LEU A 5 1.66 -0.56 -8.14
CA LEU A 5 0.72 0.54 -8.34
C LEU A 5 1.02 1.34 -9.62
N GLU A 6 2.29 1.54 -9.97
CA GLU A 6 2.70 2.14 -11.25
C GLU A 6 2.21 1.30 -12.44
N ALA A 7 2.29 -0.02 -12.34
CA ALA A 7 1.82 -0.92 -13.39
C ALA A 7 0.29 -0.92 -13.53
N ILE A 8 -0.44 -0.92 -12.40
CA ILE A 8 -1.91 -0.90 -12.39
C ILE A 8 -2.46 0.44 -12.88
N LEU A 9 -1.92 1.55 -12.34
CA LEU A 9 -2.38 2.90 -12.65
C LEU A 9 -1.78 3.46 -13.94
N GLN A 10 -0.85 2.71 -14.56
CA GLN A 10 -0.17 3.07 -15.81
C GLN A 10 0.49 4.46 -15.78
N THR A 11 0.92 4.89 -14.60
CA THR A 11 1.55 6.19 -14.37
C THR A 11 2.56 6.09 -13.24
N LYS A 12 3.50 7.02 -13.19
CA LYS A 12 4.42 7.13 -12.07
C LYS A 12 3.65 7.64 -10.85
N VAL A 13 3.76 6.93 -9.72
CA VAL A 13 3.07 7.29 -8.49
C VAL A 13 4.07 7.58 -7.37
N GLU A 14 3.68 8.48 -6.48
CA GLU A 14 4.26 8.60 -5.15
C GLU A 14 3.33 7.89 -4.16
N THR A 15 3.92 7.06 -3.31
CA THR A 15 3.20 6.34 -2.26
C THR A 15 3.58 6.89 -0.89
N ARG A 16 2.65 6.81 0.07
CA ARG A 16 2.96 6.96 1.49
C ARG A 16 2.20 5.92 2.28
N MET A 17 2.80 5.49 3.38
CA MET A 17 2.19 4.57 4.34
C MET A 17 1.81 5.35 5.60
N ARG A 18 0.58 5.18 6.05
CA ARG A 18 0.10 5.69 7.34
C ARG A 18 -0.16 4.50 8.26
N PRO A 19 0.17 4.55 9.56
CA PRO A 19 -0.22 3.49 10.48
C PRO A 19 -1.72 3.24 10.42
N GLY A 20 -2.09 1.98 10.24
CA GLY A 20 -3.48 1.52 10.20
C GLY A 20 -3.63 0.24 11.03
N TYR A 21 -4.86 -0.08 11.42
CA TYR A 21 -5.13 -1.29 12.19
C TYR A 21 -5.98 -2.27 11.38
N PHE A 22 -5.43 -3.46 11.14
CA PHE A 22 -6.17 -4.60 10.60
C PHE A 22 -5.82 -5.84 11.42
N PRO A 23 -6.79 -6.60 11.98
CA PRO A 23 -6.53 -7.66 12.95
C PRO A 23 -5.62 -8.81 12.48
N PHE A 24 -5.39 -8.94 11.18
CA PHE A 24 -4.60 -10.01 10.55
C PHE A 24 -3.16 -9.58 10.18
N VAL A 25 -2.77 -8.34 10.45
CA VAL A 25 -1.40 -7.84 10.29
C VAL A 25 -0.92 -7.07 11.52
N GLU A 26 0.38 -7.06 11.78
CA GLU A 26 1.03 -6.19 12.78
C GLU A 26 2.53 -6.02 12.43
N PRO A 27 3.00 -4.79 12.11
CA PRO A 27 2.24 -3.55 11.97
C PRO A 27 1.36 -3.52 10.71
N GLY A 28 0.24 -2.79 10.80
CA GLY A 28 -0.66 -2.48 9.69
C GLY A 28 -0.49 -1.05 9.15
N PHE A 29 -0.82 -0.86 7.88
CA PHE A 29 -0.67 0.39 7.16
C PHE A 29 -1.83 0.64 6.19
N GLU A 30 -2.27 1.88 6.09
CA GLU A 30 -3.04 2.39 4.96
C GLU A 30 -2.06 2.97 3.94
N ILE A 31 -2.28 2.68 2.66
CA ILE A 31 -1.44 3.16 1.56
C ILE A 31 -2.21 4.23 0.77
N ASP A 32 -1.63 5.42 0.73
CA ASP A 32 -2.13 6.49 -0.14
C ASP A 32 -1.20 6.67 -1.34
N VAL A 33 -1.78 7.10 -2.46
CA VAL A 33 -1.07 7.46 -3.68
C VAL A 33 -1.34 8.91 -4.07
N ARG A 34 -0.38 9.50 -4.76
CA ARG A 34 -0.59 10.68 -5.61
C ARG A 34 0.24 10.58 -6.88
N TYR A 35 -0.17 11.26 -7.93
CA TYR A 35 0.52 11.25 -9.22
C TYR A 35 0.32 12.58 -9.94
N GLU A 36 1.10 12.81 -10.98
CA GLU A 36 0.99 14.01 -11.80
C GLU A 36 -0.30 13.98 -12.64
N ILE A 37 -1.07 15.07 -12.58
CA ILE A 37 -2.26 15.30 -13.39
C ILE A 37 -2.01 16.50 -14.31
N LEU A 38 -2.51 16.41 -15.55
CA LEU A 38 -2.53 17.51 -16.51
C LEU A 38 -3.83 18.28 -16.37
N ASP A 39 -3.73 19.56 -16.03
CA ASP A 39 -4.86 20.48 -16.17
C ASP A 39 -5.11 20.72 -17.67
N LYS A 40 -6.29 20.29 -18.14
CA LYS A 40 -6.66 20.42 -19.56
C LYS A 40 -6.97 21.85 -19.99
N ALA A 41 -7.31 22.72 -19.04
CA ALA A 41 -7.63 24.12 -19.32
C ALA A 41 -6.37 24.99 -19.40
N THR A 42 -5.39 24.75 -18.52
CA THR A 42 -4.14 25.54 -18.46
C THR A 42 -2.96 24.88 -19.16
N GLY A 43 -2.99 23.55 -19.36
CA GLY A 43 -1.86 22.77 -19.86
C GLY A 43 -0.76 22.53 -18.81
N GLU A 44 -0.98 22.96 -17.57
CA GLU A 44 -0.01 22.81 -16.48
C GLU A 44 -0.11 21.43 -15.81
N LYS A 45 1.02 20.99 -15.27
CA LYS A 45 1.15 19.73 -14.55
C LYS A 45 1.21 19.99 -13.05
N HIS A 46 0.38 19.30 -12.29
CA HIS A 46 0.36 19.40 -10.83
C HIS A 46 0.26 18.01 -10.20
N LEU A 47 0.70 17.88 -8.96
CA LEU A 47 0.46 16.65 -8.20
C LEU A 47 -1.01 16.59 -7.76
N SER A 48 -1.61 15.42 -7.90
CA SER A 48 -2.92 15.13 -7.31
C SER A 48 -2.86 15.23 -5.79
N LYS A 49 -4.03 15.34 -5.17
CA LYS A 49 -4.15 15.10 -3.73
C LYS A 49 -3.83 13.64 -3.43
N TRP A 50 -3.45 13.38 -2.18
CA TRP A 50 -3.31 12.02 -1.67
C TRP A 50 -4.67 11.34 -1.66
N MET A 51 -4.70 10.09 -2.13
CA MET A 51 -5.88 9.25 -2.16
C MET A 51 -5.51 7.88 -1.60
N GLU A 52 -6.25 7.41 -0.60
CA GLU A 52 -6.12 6.06 -0.06
C GLU A 52 -6.52 5.03 -1.13
N ILE A 53 -5.73 3.97 -1.31
CA ILE A 53 -5.97 2.96 -2.35
C ILE A 53 -6.09 1.53 -1.81
N LEU A 54 -5.38 1.19 -0.74
CA LEU A 54 -5.43 -0.14 -0.12
C LEU A 54 -4.84 -0.13 1.30
N GLY A 55 -5.11 -1.19 2.06
CA GLY A 55 -4.45 -1.51 3.33
C GLY A 55 -3.38 -2.59 3.13
N ALA A 56 -2.30 -2.54 3.90
CA ALA A 56 -1.20 -3.49 3.86
C ALA A 56 -0.62 -3.75 5.24
N GLY A 57 0.20 -4.79 5.39
CA GLY A 57 0.96 -4.99 6.63
C GLY A 57 1.73 -6.30 6.68
N MET A 58 2.48 -6.48 7.76
CA MET A 58 3.17 -7.74 8.05
C MET A 58 2.16 -8.74 8.64
N ILE A 59 2.06 -9.94 8.08
CA ILE A 59 1.09 -10.95 8.54
C ILE A 59 1.31 -11.22 10.03
N HIS A 60 0.23 -11.10 10.81
CA HIS A 60 0.30 -11.31 12.26
C HIS A 60 0.72 -12.77 12.56
N PRO A 61 1.63 -13.04 13.51
CA PRO A 61 2.11 -14.39 13.82
C PRO A 61 1.00 -15.41 14.04
N ARG A 62 -0.08 -15.01 14.72
CA ARG A 62 -1.26 -15.86 14.93
C ARG A 62 -1.91 -16.36 13.63
N VAL A 63 -1.87 -15.58 12.55
CA VAL A 63 -2.41 -15.99 11.24
C VAL A 63 -1.52 -17.08 10.63
N LEU A 64 -0.20 -16.96 10.75
CA LEU A 64 0.75 -17.99 10.31
C LEU A 64 0.58 -19.28 11.12
N GLU A 65 0.45 -19.19 12.44
CA GLU A 65 0.20 -20.34 13.32
C GLU A 65 -1.08 -21.10 12.92
N LEU A 66 -2.17 -20.36 12.64
CA LEU A 66 -3.44 -20.95 12.22
C LEU A 66 -3.35 -21.62 10.83
N ALA A 67 -2.39 -21.20 10.00
CA ALA A 67 -2.08 -21.83 8.71
C ALA A 67 -1.05 -22.98 8.82
N GLY A 68 -0.56 -23.30 10.02
CA GLY A 68 0.45 -24.34 10.24
C GLY A 68 1.88 -23.92 9.87
N ILE A 69 2.18 -22.62 9.85
CA ILE A 69 3.48 -22.06 9.51
C ILE A 69 4.14 -21.50 10.79
N ASP A 70 5.39 -21.87 11.08
CA ASP A 70 6.11 -21.37 12.25
C ASP A 70 6.53 -19.89 12.05
N PRO A 71 5.99 -18.93 12.83
CA PRO A 71 6.32 -17.51 12.69
C PRO A 71 7.74 -17.15 13.15
N LYS A 72 8.49 -18.08 13.78
CA LYS A 72 9.91 -17.87 14.10
C LYS A 72 10.82 -18.16 12.91
N GLU A 73 10.37 -18.99 11.98
CA GLU A 73 11.11 -19.33 10.76
C GLU A 73 10.65 -18.47 9.57
N TYR A 74 9.34 -18.19 9.49
CA TYR A 74 8.73 -17.51 8.35
C TYR A 74 8.05 -16.21 8.77
N SER A 75 8.16 -15.21 7.90
CA SER A 75 7.39 -13.97 7.96
C SER A 75 6.75 -13.72 6.60
N GLY A 76 5.79 -12.81 6.53
CA GLY A 76 5.13 -12.45 5.29
C GLY A 76 4.45 -11.10 5.37
N PHE A 77 4.00 -10.60 4.23
CA PHE A 77 3.21 -9.39 4.11
C PHE A 77 1.91 -9.68 3.35
N ALA A 78 0.90 -8.86 3.59
CA ALA A 78 -0.38 -8.89 2.88
C ALA A 78 -0.76 -7.46 2.45
N PHE A 79 -1.48 -7.34 1.32
CA PHE A 79 -2.04 -6.11 0.77
C PHE A 79 -3.13 -6.41 -0.26
#